data_AF-A0A2E8RCE2-F1
#
_entry.id   AF-A0A2E8RCE2-F1
#
_cell.length_a   1.000
_cell.length_b   1.000
_cell.length_c   1.000
_cell.angle_alpha   90.00
_cell.angle_beta   90.00
_cell.angle_gamma   90.00
#
_symmetry.space_group_name_H-M   'P 1'
#
loop_
_entity.id
_entity.type
_entity.pdbx_description
1 polymer ?
#
loop_
_entity_poly.entity_id
_entity_poly.type
_entity_poly.pdbx_seq_one_letter_code
_entity_poly.pdbx_strand_id
1 'polypeptide(L)'
;MSRKHAALQRKVARMAAEWRDPHDELPWAQRDVVQNIDVAEDGEVTITVKPSRPHCPCCLLDLDNFRGKLLQTKGVTFATLNVVGVPASERWTRTLNR
;
A
#
# COMPACT_ATOMS: atom_id res chain seq x y z
N MET A 1 -6.43 -14.08 -16.56
CA MET A 1 -6.56 -12.63 -16.32
C MET A 1 -7.85 -12.07 -16.93
N SER A 2 -8.85 -11.76 -16.10
CA SER A 2 -10.13 -11.20 -16.55
C SER A 2 -10.06 -9.67 -16.76
N ARG A 3 -10.97 -9.09 -17.57
CA ARG A 3 -11.05 -7.61 -17.74
C ARG A 3 -11.26 -6.89 -16.41
N LYS A 4 -12.04 -7.48 -15.49
CA LYS A 4 -12.31 -6.92 -14.16
C LYS A 4 -11.03 -6.90 -13.32
N HIS A 5 -10.28 -7.99 -13.34
CA HIS A 5 -9.00 -8.12 -12.64
C HIS A 5 -7.95 -7.11 -13.15
N ALA A 6 -7.78 -7.00 -14.47
CA ALA A 6 -6.88 -6.01 -15.06
C ALA A 6 -7.29 -4.56 -14.73
N ALA A 7 -8.60 -4.29 -14.65
CA ALA A 7 -9.10 -2.98 -14.24
C ALA A 7 -8.82 -2.68 -12.76
N LEU A 8 -8.96 -3.68 -11.89
CA LEU A 8 -8.62 -3.57 -10.48
C LEU A 8 -7.12 -3.32 -10.29
N GLN A 9 -6.26 -4.10 -10.96
CA GLN A 9 -4.81 -3.90 -10.96
C GLN A 9 -4.42 -2.47 -11.30
N ARG A 10 -4.93 -1.91 -12.41
CA ARG A 10 -4.67 -0.51 -12.79
C ARG A 10 -5.18 0.48 -11.75
N LYS A 11 -6.34 0.22 -11.14
CA LYS A 11 -6.92 1.10 -10.12
C LYS A 11 -6.07 1.13 -8.85
N VAL A 12 -5.62 -0.03 -8.39
CA VAL A 12 -4.73 -0.17 -7.22
C VAL A 12 -3.37 0.49 -7.51
N ALA A 13 -2.77 0.19 -8.66
CA ALA A 13 -1.49 0.79 -9.06
C ALA A 13 -1.57 2.31 -9.14
N ARG A 14 -2.65 2.86 -9.72
CA ARG A 14 -2.89 4.30 -9.78
C ARG A 14 -3.06 4.92 -8.40
N MET A 15 -3.83 4.28 -7.52
CA MET A 15 -4.04 4.77 -6.15
C MET A 15 -2.71 4.84 -5.38
N ALA A 16 -1.90 3.78 -5.46
CA ALA A 16 -0.58 3.76 -4.85
C ALA A 16 0.33 4.83 -5.47
N ALA A 17 0.31 4.98 -6.79
CA ALA A 17 1.14 5.93 -7.51
C ALA A 17 0.86 7.40 -7.15
N GLU A 18 -0.40 7.76 -6.90
CA GLU A 18 -0.85 9.12 -6.58
C GLU A 18 -0.78 9.45 -5.08
N TRP A 19 -0.61 8.43 -4.21
CA TRP A 19 -0.56 8.62 -2.77
C TRP A 19 0.65 9.45 -2.33
N ARG A 20 0.49 10.28 -1.31
CA ARG A 20 1.54 11.15 -0.77
C ARG A 20 1.69 10.89 0.72
N ASP A 21 2.93 10.63 1.14
CA ASP A 21 3.28 10.55 2.54
C ASP A 21 3.14 11.94 3.20
N PRO A 22 2.77 12.03 4.50
CA PRO A 22 2.61 13.30 5.22
C PRO A 22 3.84 14.22 5.22
N HIS A 23 5.01 13.73 4.84
CA HIS A 23 6.27 14.47 4.85
C HIS A 23 6.96 14.59 3.49
N ASP A 24 6.39 14.03 2.43
CA ASP A 24 6.95 14.14 1.09
C ASP A 24 6.01 14.98 0.21
N GLU A 25 6.57 15.96 -0.50
CA GLU A 25 5.82 16.77 -1.47
C GLU A 25 5.50 15.96 -2.74
N LEU A 26 6.30 14.93 -3.01
CA LEU A 26 6.20 14.06 -4.17
C LEU A 26 5.39 12.81 -3.85
N PRO A 27 4.62 12.29 -4.82
CA PRO A 27 3.83 11.08 -4.64
C PRO A 27 4.72 9.83 -4.66
N TRP A 28 4.19 8.71 -4.16
CA TRP A 28 4.94 7.45 -4.05
C TRP A 28 5.51 6.95 -5.38
N ALA A 29 4.88 7.21 -6.53
CA ALA A 29 5.45 6.84 -7.83
C ALA A 29 6.76 7.55 -8.19
N GLN A 30 7.07 8.67 -7.55
CA GLN A 30 8.33 9.41 -7.71
C GLN A 30 9.30 9.13 -6.56
N ARG A 31 9.01 8.13 -5.74
CA ARG A 31 9.77 7.74 -4.55
C ARG A 31 10.01 6.24 -4.56
N ASP A 32 10.98 5.80 -3.79
CA ASP A 32 11.26 4.37 -3.60
C ASP A 32 10.36 3.76 -2.52
N VAL A 33 9.07 4.12 -2.51
CA VAL A 33 8.12 3.69 -1.46
C VAL A 33 7.46 2.37 -1.85
N VAL A 34 6.88 2.26 -3.04
CA VAL A 34 6.19 1.04 -3.48
C VAL A 34 7.19 0.10 -4.16
N GLN A 35 7.39 -1.07 -3.56
CA GLN A 35 8.35 -2.07 -4.03
C GLN A 35 7.69 -3.15 -4.90
N ASN A 36 6.46 -3.53 -4.54
CA ASN A 36 5.68 -4.51 -5.29
C ASN A 36 4.18 -4.27 -5.08
N ILE A 37 3.37 -4.56 -6.10
CA ILE A 37 1.92 -4.62 -6.03
C ILE A 37 1.49 -5.94 -6.64
N ASP A 38 0.83 -6.78 -5.85
CA ASP A 38 0.16 -7.98 -6.31
C ASP A 38 -1.35 -7.84 -6.08
N VAL A 39 -2.12 -8.31 -7.06
CA VAL A 39 -3.57 -8.34 -7.01
C VAL A 39 -4.01 -9.69 -7.52
N ALA A 40 -4.63 -10.49 -6.66
CA ALA A 40 -5.16 -11.80 -6.99
C ALA A 40 -6.47 -11.69 -7.79
N GLU A 41 -6.87 -12.78 -8.45
CA GLU A 41 -8.09 -12.78 -9.28
C GLU A 41 -9.38 -12.63 -8.46
N ASP A 42 -9.35 -12.99 -7.17
CA ASP A 42 -10.44 -12.84 -6.21
C ASP A 42 -10.52 -11.44 -5.57
N GLY A 43 -9.59 -10.54 -5.89
CA GLY A 43 -9.55 -9.18 -5.37
C GLY A 43 -8.71 -8.99 -4.11
N GLU A 44 -7.96 -10.00 -3.65
CA GLU A 44 -6.96 -9.79 -2.61
C GLU A 44 -5.81 -8.93 -3.15
N VAL A 45 -5.43 -7.89 -2.40
CA VAL A 45 -4.38 -6.94 -2.77
C VAL A 45 -3.25 -7.03 -1.74
N THR A 46 -2.03 -7.28 -2.22
CA THR A 46 -0.81 -7.22 -1.40
C THR A 46 0.13 -6.17 -1.93
N ILE A 47 0.52 -5.21 -1.11
CA ILE A 47 1.48 -4.16 -1.49
C ILE A 47 2.69 -4.22 -0.56
N THR A 48 3.88 -4.29 -1.16
CA THR A 48 5.14 -4.18 -0.41
C THR A 48 5.59 -2.73 -0.42
N VAL A 49 5.77 -2.15 0.76
CA VAL A 49 6.14 -0.75 0.97
C VAL A 49 7.44 -0.61 1.75
N LYS A 50 8.26 0.35 1.36
CA LYS A 50 9.48 0.79 2.03
C LYS A 50 9.27 2.23 2.51
N PRO A 51 8.83 2.43 3.77
CA PRO A 51 8.59 3.77 4.29
C PRO A 51 9.86 4.62 4.26
N SER A 52 9.75 5.87 3.84
CA SER A 52 10.87 6.82 3.82
C SER A 52 11.41 7.13 5.24
N ARG A 53 10.57 6.95 6.28
CA ARG A 53 10.86 7.34 7.66
C ARG A 53 10.55 6.19 8.64
N PRO A 54 11.55 5.34 8.96
CA PRO A 54 11.42 4.11 9.75
C PRO A 54 10.83 4.24 11.17
N HIS A 55 10.76 5.46 11.71
CA HIS A 55 10.34 5.73 13.08
C HIS A 55 9.28 6.84 13.19
N CYS A 56 8.71 7.33 12.07
CA CYS A 56 7.64 8.31 12.18
C CYS A 56 6.31 7.60 12.47
N PRO A 57 5.64 7.91 13.59
CA PRO A 57 4.28 7.41 13.84
C PRO A 57 3.29 7.92 12.80
N CYS A 58 3.52 9.12 12.26
CA CYS A 58 2.70 9.71 11.20
C CYS A 58 2.68 8.86 9.91
N CYS A 59 3.83 8.34 9.49
CA CYS A 59 3.96 7.53 8.27
C CYS A 59 3.30 6.17 8.47
N LEU A 60 3.35 5.63 9.70
CA LEU A 60 2.62 4.41 10.04
C LEU A 60 1.10 4.64 9.96
N LEU A 61 0.59 5.75 10.51
CA LEU A 61 -0.83 6.11 10.40
C LEU A 61 -1.25 6.38 8.95
N ASP A 62 -0.37 6.97 8.14
CA ASP A 62 -0.62 7.18 6.72
C ASP A 62 -0.78 5.87 5.95
N LEU A 63 0.09 4.88 6.22
CA LEU A 63 -0.05 3.53 5.67
C LEU A 63 -1.35 2.85 6.11
N ASP A 64 -1.78 3.06 7.36
CA ASP A 64 -3.06 2.54 7.86
C ASP A 64 -4.25 3.17 7.12
N ASN A 65 -4.22 4.49 6.92
CA ASN A 65 -5.20 5.21 6.12
C ASN A 65 -5.24 4.73 4.66
N PHE A 66 -4.07 4.51 4.06
CA PHE A 66 -3.95 3.96 2.71
C PHE A 66 -4.58 2.56 2.62
N ARG A 67 -4.30 1.67 3.58
CA ARG A 67 -4.94 0.36 3.66
C ARG A 67 -6.46 0.48 3.78
N GLY A 68 -6.95 1.38 4.64
CA GLY A 68 -8.37 1.68 4.75
C GLY A 68 -8.99 2.11 3.41
N LYS A 69 -8.27 2.92 2.63
CA LYS A 69 -8.69 3.34 1.27
C LYS A 69 -8.74 2.16 0.29
N LEU A 70 -7.77 1.25 0.36
CA LEU A 70 -7.79 0.01 -0.44
C LEU A 70 -9.03 -0.83 -0.10
N LEU A 71 -9.33 -1.04 1.18
CA LEU A 71 -10.49 -1.83 1.60
C LEU A 71 -11.84 -1.21 1.19
N GLN A 72 -11.91 0.12 1.07
CA GLN A 72 -13.09 0.82 0.55
C GLN A 72 -13.20 0.77 -0.99
N THR A 73 -12.17 0.27 -1.67
CA THR A 73 -12.12 0.26 -3.13
C THR A 73 -12.94 -0.90 -3.69
N LYS A 74 -14.00 -0.59 -4.45
CA LYS A 74 -14.80 -1.61 -5.16
C LYS A 74 -13.91 -2.59 -5.93
N GLY A 75 -14.08 -3.88 -5.62
CA GLY A 75 -13.33 -4.99 -6.23
C GLY A 75 -12.19 -5.52 -5.36
N VAL A 76 -11.75 -4.77 -4.34
CA VAL A 76 -10.83 -5.27 -3.31
C VAL A 76 -11.64 -6.06 -2.29
N THR A 77 -11.23 -7.30 -2.03
CA THR A 77 -11.84 -8.18 -1.02
C THR A 77 -11.04 -8.17 0.28
N PHE A 78 -9.71 -8.09 0.17
CA PHE A 78 -8.79 -7.98 1.29
C PHE A 78 -7.56 -7.17 0.89
N ALA A 79 -6.89 -6.55 1.87
CA ALA A 79 -5.70 -5.74 1.63
C ALA A 79 -4.63 -6.00 2.70
N THR A 80 -3.42 -6.30 2.23
CA THR A 80 -2.23 -6.57 3.05
C THR A 80 -1.12 -5.60 2.67
N LEU A 81 -0.51 -4.96 3.66
CA LEU A 81 0.70 -4.14 3.51
C LEU A 81 1.91 -4.85 4.13
N ASN A 82 2.89 -5.20 3.30
CA ASN A 82 4.17 -5.76 3.74
C ASN A 82 5.21 -4.65 3.84
N VAL A 83 5.71 -4.39 5.04
CA VAL A 83 6.69 -3.33 5.28
C VAL A 83 8.10 -3.92 5.19
N VAL A 84 8.99 -3.25 4.45
CA VAL A 84 10.40 -3.64 4.26
C VAL A 84 11.35 -2.46 4.41
N GLY A 85 12.65 -2.72 4.51
CA GLY A 85 13.68 -1.67 4.46
C GLY A 85 13.75 -0.74 5.68
N VAL A 86 13.13 -1.12 6.79
CA VAL A 86 13.09 -0.35 8.06
C VAL A 86 13.33 -1.27 9.26
N PRO A 87 13.92 -0.79 10.38
CA PRO A 87 14.06 -1.60 11.57
C PRO A 87 12.69 -2.05 12.12
N ALA A 88 12.62 -3.30 12.57
CA ALA A 88 11.39 -3.89 13.11
C ALA A 88 10.17 -3.81 12.17
N SER A 89 10.38 -3.92 10.85
CA SER A 89 9.32 -3.88 9.83
C SER A 89 8.20 -4.92 10.04
N GLU A 90 8.54 -6.07 10.63
CA GLU A 90 7.60 -7.09 11.14
C GLU A 90 6.52 -6.49 12.06
N ARG A 91 6.89 -5.57 12.97
CA ARG A 91 5.94 -4.95 13.90
C ARG A 91 4.99 -4.00 13.18
N TRP A 92 5.49 -3.28 12.18
CA TRP A 92 4.65 -2.41 11.35
C TRP A 92 3.67 -3.23 10.52
N THR A 93 4.16 -4.24 9.82
CA THR A 93 3.35 -5.18 9.03
C THR A 93 2.23 -5.78 9.88
N ARG A 94 2.54 -6.26 11.09
CA ARG A 94 1.53 -6.81 12.00
C ARG A 94 0.53 -5.77 12.51
N THR A 95 0.94 -4.51 12.64
CA THR A 95 0.07 -3.45 13.16
C THR A 95 -0.91 -2.96 12.10
N LEU A 96 -0.45 -2.83 10.86
CA LEU A 96 -1.25 -2.39 9.71
C LEU A 96 -2.30 -3.42 9.29
N ASN A 97 -1.97 -4.72 9.41
CA ASN A 97 -2.81 -5.81 8.90
C ASN A 97 -3.69 -6.45 9.99
N ARG A 98 -4.05 -5.67 11.02
CA ARG A 98 -5.05 -6.11 12.01
C ARG A 98 -6.48 -6.02 11.45
#